data_AF-A0A227F5T2-F1
#
_entry.id   AF-A0A227F5T2-F1
#
_cell.length_a   1.000
_cell.length_b   1.000
_cell.length_c   1.000
_cell.angle_alpha   90.00
_cell.angle_beta   90.00
_cell.angle_gamma   90.00
#
_symmetry.space_group_name_H-M   'P 1'
#
loop_
_entity.id
_entity.type
_entity.pdbx_description
1 polymer ?
#
loop_
_entity_poly.entity_id
_entity_poly.type
_entity_poly.pdbx_seq_one_letter_code
_entity_poly.pdbx_strand_id
1 'polypeptide(L)' 'MFCIQCEQTIQTPAVKGCSFAQGMCGKTSEVSDLQDVLVYTLQGVSFWASKALEFNIINDEI' A
#
# COMPACT_ATOMS: atom_id res chain seq x y z
N MET A 1 -1.63 9.42 -6.72
CA MET A 1 -1.18 8.02 -6.88
C MET A 1 0.24 7.89 -7.41
N PHE A 2 0.92 6.87 -6.93
CA PHE A 2 2.03 6.24 -7.63
C PHE A 2 1.95 4.74 -7.35
N CYS A 3 1.69 3.93 -8.37
CA CYS A 3 1.47 2.49 -8.19
C CYS A 3 2.26 1.68 -9.22
N ILE A 4 3.10 0.77 -8.72
CA ILE A 4 3.99 -0.12 -9.51
C ILE A 4 3.85 -1.61 -9.15
N GLN A 5 2.76 -1.98 -8.47
CA GLN A 5 2.65 -3.31 -7.84
C GLN A 5 2.38 -4.47 -8.80
N CYS A 6 1.76 -4.21 -9.96
CA CYS A 6 1.42 -5.25 -10.92
C CYS A 6 2.30 -5.17 -12.18
N GLU A 7 2.40 -6.27 -12.90
CA GLU A 7 3.20 -6.36 -14.13
C GLU A 7 2.67 -5.40 -15.22
N GLN A 8 1.36 -5.16 -15.24
CA GLN A 8 0.68 -4.34 -16.25
C GLN A 8 0.74 -2.82 -15.98
N THR A 9 1.65 -2.34 -15.13
CA THR A 9 1.76 -0.89 -14.86
C THR A 9 2.22 -0.12 -16.10
N ILE A 10 2.02 1.20 -16.13
CA ILE A 10 2.47 2.03 -17.26
C ILE A 10 3.99 1.92 -17.37
N GLN A 11 4.46 1.43 -18.52
CA GLN A 11 5.88 1.31 -18.81
C GLN A 11 6.18 1.85 -20.20
N THR A 12 6.61 3.10 -20.25
CA THR A 12 7.02 3.80 -21.47
C THR A 12 8.43 4.37 -21.27
N PRO A 13 9.12 4.84 -22.32
CA PRO A 13 10.41 5.49 -22.18
C PRO A 13 10.39 6.74 -21.28
N ALA A 14 9.25 7.44 -21.20
CA ALA A 14 9.10 8.69 -20.45
C ALA A 14 8.46 8.52 -19.07
N VAL A 15 7.68 7.46 -18.85
CA VAL A 15 6.89 7.24 -17.63
C VAL A 15 7.00 5.79 -17.18
N LYS A 16 7.29 5.61 -15.89
CA LYS A 16 7.28 4.31 -15.22
C LYS A 16 6.32 4.35 -14.03
N GLY A 17 5.39 3.41 -13.99
CA GLY A 17 4.36 3.32 -12.97
C GLY A 17 3.10 4.13 -13.27
N CYS A 18 1.98 3.68 -12.71
CA CYS A 18 0.72 4.38 -12.78
C CYS A 18 0.80 5.65 -11.92
N SER A 19 0.77 6.81 -12.55
CA SER A 19 1.04 8.13 -11.94
C SER A 19 0.04 9.22 -12.37
N PHE A 20 -1.10 8.83 -12.93
CA PHE A 20 -2.15 9.73 -13.44
C PHE A 20 -3.47 9.53 -12.68
N ALA A 21 -4.58 10.05 -13.19
CA ALA A 21 -5.91 9.91 -12.58
C ALA A 21 -6.40 8.45 -12.45
N GLN A 22 -5.86 7.53 -13.25
CA GLN A 22 -6.21 6.11 -13.21
C GLN A 22 -5.02 5.24 -13.65
N GLY A 23 -4.86 4.08 -13.03
CA GLY A 23 -3.92 3.05 -13.44
C GLY A 23 -4.44 2.17 -14.57
N MET A 24 -3.55 1.39 -15.19
CA MET A 24 -3.90 0.46 -16.29
C MET A 24 -4.96 -0.57 -15.90
N CYS A 25 -5.02 -0.96 -14.63
CA CYS A 25 -6.01 -1.90 -14.09
C CYS A 25 -7.36 -1.27 -13.74
N GLY A 26 -7.55 0.04 -13.96
CA GLY A 26 -8.79 0.75 -13.60
C GLY A 26 -8.81 1.38 -12.22
N LYS A 27 -7.79 1.17 -11.38
CA LYS A 27 -7.68 1.81 -10.07
C LYS A 27 -7.61 3.34 -10.22
N THR A 28 -8.52 4.10 -9.62
CA THR A 28 -8.48 5.58 -9.64
C THR A 28 -7.42 6.11 -8.69
N SER A 29 -7.05 7.39 -8.84
CA SER A 29 -6.09 8.05 -7.95
C SER A 29 -6.56 8.05 -6.50
N GLU A 30 -7.83 8.30 -6.24
CA GLU A 30 -8.38 8.31 -4.89
C GLU A 30 -8.27 6.92 -4.24
N VAL A 31 -8.61 5.86 -4.98
CA VAL A 31 -8.51 4.49 -4.46
C VAL A 31 -7.05 4.09 -4.21
N SER A 32 -6.12 4.51 -5.08
CA SER A 32 -4.70 4.26 -4.84
C SER A 32 -4.19 4.97 -3.61
N ASP A 33 -4.53 6.24 -3.42
CA ASP A 33 -4.04 7.03 -2.30
C ASP A 33 -4.65 6.53 -0.97
N LEU A 34 -5.90 6.05 -0.98
CA LEU A 34 -6.51 5.36 0.17
C LEU A 34 -5.83 4.02 0.48
N GLN A 35 -5.40 3.25 -0.53
CA GLN A 35 -4.61 2.04 -0.31
C GLN A 35 -3.25 2.37 0.33
N ASP A 36 -2.61 3.47 -0.06
CA ASP A 36 -1.35 3.91 0.55
C ASP A 36 -1.55 4.29 2.04
N VAL A 37 -2.63 5.02 2.37
CA VAL A 37 -3.00 5.34 3.76
C VAL A 37 -3.33 4.09 4.57
N LEU A 38 -4.02 3.11 3.98
CA LEU A 38 -4.30 1.82 4.62
C LEU A 38 -3.00 1.10 4.98
N VAL A 39 -2.06 0.97 4.03
CA VAL A 39 -0.75 0.33 4.28
C VAL A 39 0.02 1.08 5.36
N TYR A 40 0.04 2.41 5.33
CA TYR A 40 0.67 3.21 6.39
C TYR A 40 0.07 2.94 7.77
N THR A 41 -1.26 2.83 7.85
CA THR A 41 -1.95 2.51 9.11
C THR A 41 -1.61 1.11 9.60
N LEU A 42 -1.59 0.12 8.69
CA LEU A 42 -1.20 -1.26 8.99
C LEU A 42 0.25 -1.34 9.50
N GLN A 43 1.18 -0.57 8.94
CA GLN A 43 2.55 -0.47 9.48
C GLN A 43 2.57 0.02 10.93
N GLY A 44 1.71 0.99 11.27
CA GLY A 44 1.52 1.45 12.65
C GLY A 44 0.97 0.37 13.58
N VAL A 45 -0.01 -0.41 13.12
CA VAL A 45 -0.53 -1.57 13.86
C VAL A 45 0.57 -2.62 14.07
N SER A 46 1.33 -2.95 13.03
CA SER A 46 2.46 -3.90 13.10
C SER A 46 3.54 -3.44 14.07
N PHE A 47 3.81 -2.14 14.18
CA PHE A 47 4.74 -1.61 15.17
C PHE A 47 4.29 -1.96 16.60
N TRP A 48 3.02 -1.75 16.94
CA TRP A 48 2.49 -2.06 18.26
C TRP A 48 2.41 -3.56 18.52
N ALA A 49 2.00 -4.37 17.53
CA ALA A 49 2.02 -5.82 17.63
C ALA A 49 3.45 -6.34 17.90
N SER A 50 4.44 -5.83 17.18
CA SER A 50 5.85 -6.17 17.41
C SER A 50 6.33 -5.77 18.81
N LYS A 51 5.88 -4.63 19.34
CA LYS A 51 6.20 -4.20 20.71
C LYS A 51 5.53 -5.06 21.78
N ALA A 52 4.28 -5.46 21.57
CA ALA A 52 3.54 -6.35 22.46
C ALA A 52 4.17 -7.75 22.54
N LEU A 53 4.71 -8.24 21.42
CA LEU A 53 5.40 -9.53 21.35
C LEU A 53 6.63 -9.59 22.26
N GLU A 54 7.34 -8.48 22.48
CA GLU A 54 8.47 -8.40 23.43
C GLU A 54 8.05 -8.77 24.87
N PHE A 55 6.75 -8.66 25.18
CA PHE A 55 6.14 -9.00 26.47
C PHE A 55 5.31 -10.29 26.43
N ASN A 56 5.39 -11.07 25.34
CA ASN A 56 4.56 -12.25 25.08
C ASN A 56 3.03 -11.96 25.07
N ILE A 57 2.64 -10.74 24.71
CA ILE A 57 1.22 -10.40 24.51
C ILE A 57 0.90 -10.63 23.03
N ILE A 58 -0.01 -11.57 22.75
CA ILE A 58 -0.42 -11.97 21.40
C ILE A 58 -1.93 -11.77 21.29
N ASN A 59 -2.37 -11.10 20.23
CA ASN A 59 -3.77 -10.97 19.85
C ASN A 59 -3.96 -11.59 18.47
N ASP A 60 -4.63 -12.73 18.38
CA ASP A 60 -4.80 -13.47 17.13
C ASP A 60 -5.66 -12.75 16.08
N GLU A 61 -6.34 -11.66 16.45
CA GLU A 61 -7.08 -10.80 15.52
C GLU A 61 -6.21 -9.73 14.83
N ILE A 62 -4.93 -9.60 15.22
CA ILE A 62 -3.97 -8.62 14.68
C ILE A 62 -2.69 -9.33 14.21
#